data_AF-A0A529Q4A0-F1
#
_entry.id   AF-A0A529Q4A0-F1
#
_cell.length_a   1.000
_cell.length_b   1.000
_cell.length_c   1.000
_cell.angle_alpha   90.00
_cell.angle_beta   90.00
_cell.angle_gamma   90.00
#
_symmetry.space_group_name_H-M   'P 1'
#
loop_
_entity.id
_entity.type
_entity.pdbx_description
1 polymer ?
#
loop_
_entity_poly.entity_id
_entity_poly.type
_entity_poly.pdbx_seq_one_letter_code
_entity_poly.pdbx_strand_id
1 'polypeptide(L)'
;PLAKNDTSRARLMEIIQHDVKRLDRLITDISDASRLDAELAREDAGTVDLKKFIDDLVAVSRETTRNKKAVEIELKVAKLPAGAKGYFVVGHDLRIGQVITNLIENARSFVPDEHGHIAISLARAGKFNIITVDDNGPGIRAENIDRIFERFYT
;
A
#
# COMPACT_ATOMS: atom_id res chain seq x y z
N PRO A 1 -8.68 11.80 35.66
CA PRO A 1 -9.72 10.83 36.07
C PRO A 1 -9.28 9.40 35.73
N LEU A 2 -8.89 8.62 36.75
CA LEU A 2 -8.47 7.23 36.60
C LEU A 2 -9.65 6.37 36.12
N ALA A 3 -9.43 5.58 35.07
CA ALA A 3 -10.41 4.68 34.46
C ALA A 3 -11.06 3.77 35.52
N LYS A 4 -12.36 3.93 35.76
CA LYS A 4 -13.05 3.32 36.91
C LYS A 4 -13.45 1.85 36.74
N ASN A 5 -13.36 1.23 35.56
CA ASN A 5 -13.70 -0.18 35.32
C ASN A 5 -12.64 -0.89 34.43
N ASP A 6 -12.46 -2.20 34.56
CA ASP A 6 -11.46 -2.99 33.81
C ASP A 6 -11.64 -2.91 32.28
N THR A 7 -12.88 -2.78 31.80
CA THR A 7 -13.20 -2.51 30.39
C THR A 7 -12.67 -1.17 29.89
N SER A 8 -12.63 -0.14 30.76
CA SER A 8 -12.04 1.17 30.43
C SER A 8 -10.52 1.14 30.40
N ARG A 9 -9.90 0.30 31.24
CA ARG A 9 -8.45 0.04 31.21
C ARG A 9 -8.04 -0.72 29.95
N ALA A 10 -8.80 -1.75 29.56
CA ALA A 10 -8.55 -2.50 28.33
C ALA A 10 -8.64 -1.60 27.09
N ARG A 11 -9.70 -0.77 27.00
CA ARG A 11 -9.85 0.20 25.90
C ARG A 11 -8.72 1.23 25.86
N LEU A 12 -8.28 1.73 27.03
CA LEU A 12 -7.15 2.66 27.09
C LEU A 12 -5.84 1.99 26.64
N MET A 13 -5.61 0.72 27.03
CA MET A 13 -4.44 -0.03 26.58
C MET A 13 -4.47 -0.31 25.08
N GLU A 14 -5.65 -0.59 24.51
CA GLU A 14 -5.83 -0.76 23.07
C GLU A 14 -5.53 0.54 22.31
N ILE A 15 -6.01 1.68 22.81
CA ILE A 15 -5.70 3.01 22.25
C ILE A 15 -4.19 3.28 22.32
N ILE A 16 -3.55 3.03 23.47
CA ILE A 16 -2.11 3.24 23.65
C ILE A 16 -1.31 2.34 22.70
N GLN A 17 -1.69 1.06 22.55
CA GLN A 17 -1.02 0.14 21.64
C GLN A 17 -1.17 0.57 20.17
N HIS A 18 -2.35 1.05 19.79
CA HIS A 18 -2.59 1.61 18.47
C HIS A 18 -1.71 2.86 18.23
N ASP A 19 -1.64 3.77 19.19
CA ASP A 19 -0.84 4.98 19.08
C ASP A 19 0.66 4.70 19.05
N VAL A 20 1.15 3.71 19.81
CA VAL A 20 2.55 3.27 19.75
C VAL A 20 2.88 2.71 18.37
N LYS A 21 2.02 1.87 17.79
CA LYS A 21 2.21 1.37 16.41
C LYS A 21 2.19 2.50 15.38
N ARG A 22 1.33 3.51 15.58
CA ARG A 22 1.28 4.68 14.70
C ARG A 22 2.57 5.51 14.80
N LEU A 23 3.08 5.74 16.01
CA LEU A 23 4.34 6.46 16.22
C LEU A 23 5.53 5.72 15.60
N ASP A 24 5.58 4.40 15.75
CA ASP A 24 6.62 3.56 15.15
C ASP A 24 6.61 3.65 13.62
N ARG A 25 5.42 3.62 13.02
CA ARG A 25 5.24 3.85 11.59
C ARG A 25 5.68 5.25 11.17
N LEU A 26 5.29 6.30 11.91
CA LEU A 26 5.70 7.67 11.62
C LEU A 26 7.21 7.89 11.73
N ILE A 27 7.87 7.31 12.73
CA ILE A 27 9.33 7.37 12.89
C ILE A 27 10.00 6.66 11.72
N THR A 28 9.50 5.48 11.34
CA THR A 28 9.98 4.73 10.17
C THR A 28 9.81 5.56 8.89
N ASP A 29 8.63 6.13 8.66
CA ASP A 29 8.33 6.94 7.48
C ASP A 29 9.21 8.19 7.40
N ILE A 30 9.48 8.88 8.53
CA ILE A 30 10.37 10.06 8.59
C ILE A 30 11.83 9.66 8.33
N SER A 31 12.28 8.56 8.94
CA SER A 31 13.63 8.02 8.75
C SER A 31 13.86 7.62 7.30
N ASP A 32 12.88 6.92 6.71
CA ASP A 32 12.92 6.49 5.31
C ASP A 32 12.89 7.68 4.37
N ALA A 33 12.03 8.68 4.61
CA ALA A 33 11.98 9.90 3.81
C ALA A 33 13.29 10.70 3.85
N SER A 34 14.00 10.70 4.99
CA SER A 34 15.29 11.40 5.13
C SER A 34 16.46 10.61 4.52
N ARG A 35 16.33 9.29 4.38
CA ARG A 35 17.35 8.37 3.86
C ARG A 35 17.19 8.07 2.37
N LEU A 36 16.03 8.37 1.80
CA LEU A 36 15.62 8.03 0.42
C LEU A 36 16.61 8.53 -0.64
N ASP A 37 17.04 9.79 -0.56
CA ASP A 37 17.95 10.39 -1.53
C ASP A 37 19.34 9.74 -1.52
N ALA A 38 19.82 9.30 -0.35
CA ALA A 38 21.12 8.66 -0.18
C ALA A 38 21.11 7.15 -0.49
N GLU A 39 19.94 6.51 -0.48
CA GLU A 39 19.79 5.10 -0.85
C GLU A 39 19.54 4.89 -2.34
N LEU A 40 18.75 5.75 -2.98
CA LEU A 40 18.62 5.76 -4.45
C LEU A 40 19.97 5.96 -5.15
N ALA A 41 20.93 6.61 -4.47
CA ALA A 41 22.29 6.79 -4.95
C ALA A 41 23.23 5.59 -4.72
N ARG A 42 22.86 4.62 -3.87
CA ARG A 42 23.71 3.48 -3.47
C ARG A 42 23.25 2.14 -4.03
N GLU A 43 21.99 2.04 -4.42
CA GLU A 43 21.39 0.82 -4.93
C GLU A 43 21.29 0.91 -6.46
N ASP A 44 21.76 -0.11 -7.18
CA ASP A 44 21.73 -0.11 -8.63
C ASP A 44 20.33 -0.45 -9.14
N ALA A 45 19.79 0.37 -10.05
CA ALA A 45 18.52 0.09 -10.69
C ALA A 45 18.62 -1.20 -11.53
N GLY A 46 17.78 -2.19 -11.21
CA GLY A 46 17.72 -3.47 -11.89
C GLY A 46 16.58 -3.54 -12.90
N THR A 47 16.59 -4.57 -13.75
CA THR A 47 15.41 -4.92 -14.55
C THR A 47 14.42 -5.68 -13.68
N VAL A 48 13.22 -5.13 -13.50
CA VAL A 48 12.14 -5.72 -12.70
C VAL A 48 11.04 -6.24 -13.64
N ASP A 49 10.65 -7.51 -13.48
CA ASP A 49 9.45 -8.07 -14.09
C ASP A 49 8.23 -7.74 -13.21
N LEU A 50 7.48 -6.71 -13.58
CA LEU A 50 6.34 -6.24 -12.79
C LEU A 50 5.24 -7.29 -12.65
N LYS A 51 5.07 -8.21 -13.62
CA LYS A 51 4.04 -9.24 -13.50
C LYS A 51 4.36 -10.16 -12.33
N LYS A 52 5.57 -10.73 -12.33
CA LYS A 52 6.00 -11.63 -11.25
C LYS A 52 6.01 -10.90 -9.91
N PHE A 53 6.54 -9.68 -9.91
CA PHE A 53 6.65 -8.87 -8.69
C PHE A 53 5.28 -8.57 -8.05
N ILE A 54 4.28 -8.18 -8.86
CA ILE A 54 2.93 -7.92 -8.36
C ILE A 54 2.22 -9.21 -7.96
N ASP A 55 2.40 -10.31 -8.71
CA ASP A 55 1.85 -11.63 -8.34
C ASP A 55 2.31 -12.02 -6.92
N ASP A 56 3.63 -11.90 -6.63
CA ASP A 56 4.23 -12.22 -5.33
C ASP A 56 3.71 -11.29 -4.22
N LEU A 57 3.64 -9.98 -4.48
CA LEU A 57 3.18 -8.98 -3.51
C LEU A 57 1.70 -9.17 -3.14
N VAL A 58 0.85 -9.47 -4.14
CA VAL A 58 -0.57 -9.76 -3.91
C VAL A 58 -0.77 -11.03 -3.11
N ALA A 59 0.06 -12.06 -3.32
CA ALA A 59 0.01 -13.28 -2.52
C ALA A 59 0.26 -12.99 -1.03
N VAL A 60 1.31 -12.23 -0.70
CA VAL A 60 1.61 -11.80 0.68
C VAL A 60 0.49 -10.94 1.27
N SER A 61 -0.08 -10.04 0.48
CA SER A 61 -1.18 -9.16 0.91
C SER A 61 -2.45 -9.95 1.23
N ARG A 62 -2.73 -11.02 0.48
CA ARG A 62 -3.85 -11.94 0.74
C ARG A 62 -3.65 -12.72 2.04
N GLU A 63 -2.43 -13.16 2.35
CA GLU A 63 -2.13 -13.87 3.60
C GLU A 63 -2.29 -12.99 4.85
N THR A 64 -1.90 -11.72 4.74
CA THR A 64 -2.02 -10.72 5.83
C THR A 64 -3.47 -10.52 6.28
N THR A 65 -4.44 -10.80 5.40
CA THR A 65 -5.88 -10.71 5.67
C THR A 65 -6.35 -11.71 6.74
N ARG A 66 -5.57 -12.76 7.06
CA ARG A 66 -5.91 -13.67 8.18
C ARG A 66 -5.88 -12.99 9.56
N ASN A 67 -5.12 -11.90 9.71
CA ASN A 67 -4.95 -11.17 10.99
C ASN A 67 -5.53 -9.74 10.95
N LYS A 68 -6.17 -9.34 9.85
CA LYS A 68 -6.73 -8.00 9.62
C LYS A 68 -8.18 -8.14 9.10
N LYS A 69 -8.85 -7.01 8.86
CA LYS A 69 -10.14 -6.92 8.16
C LYS A 69 -10.16 -7.79 6.89
N ALA A 70 -11.22 -8.58 6.72
CA ALA A 70 -11.42 -9.48 5.59
C ALA A 70 -11.68 -8.64 4.32
N VAL A 71 -10.76 -8.71 3.35
CA VAL A 71 -10.84 -7.96 2.09
C VAL A 71 -10.55 -8.91 0.94
N GLU A 72 -11.39 -8.89 -0.09
CA GLU A 72 -11.14 -9.61 -1.34
C GLU A 72 -10.14 -8.82 -2.19
N ILE A 73 -9.02 -9.44 -2.54
CA ILE A 73 -7.99 -8.83 -3.39
C ILE A 73 -7.93 -9.59 -4.71
N GLU A 74 -8.28 -8.92 -5.79
CA GLU A 74 -8.23 -9.44 -7.16
C GLU A 74 -7.02 -8.89 -7.90
N LEU A 75 -6.35 -9.72 -8.70
CA LEU A 75 -5.27 -9.31 -9.59
C LEU A 75 -5.63 -9.63 -11.04
N LYS A 76 -5.64 -8.60 -11.89
CA LYS A 76 -5.91 -8.68 -13.33
C LYS A 76 -4.71 -8.21 -14.13
N VAL A 77 -4.09 -9.11 -14.88
CA VAL A 77 -2.99 -8.77 -15.79
C VAL A 77 -3.49 -8.78 -17.23
N ALA A 78 -3.40 -7.63 -17.91
CA ALA A 78 -3.80 -7.51 -19.30
C ALA A 78 -2.88 -8.34 -20.22
N LYS A 79 -3.37 -8.66 -21.42
CA LYS A 79 -2.52 -9.27 -22.44
C LYS A 79 -1.49 -8.26 -22.95
N LEU A 80 -0.26 -8.72 -23.13
CA LEU A 80 0.80 -7.91 -23.73
C LEU A 80 0.48 -7.60 -25.19
N PRO A 81 0.75 -6.36 -25.68
CA PRO A 81 0.72 -6.06 -27.10
C PRO A 81 1.71 -6.93 -27.90
N ALA A 82 1.42 -7.14 -29.17
CA ALA A 82 2.31 -7.88 -30.07
C ALA A 82 3.73 -7.26 -30.06
N GLY A 83 4.75 -8.10 -29.85
CA GLY A 83 6.16 -7.69 -29.80
C GLY A 83 6.66 -7.25 -28.42
N ALA A 84 5.80 -7.10 -27.41
CA ALA A 84 6.24 -6.87 -26.04
C ALA A 84 6.70 -8.18 -25.39
N LYS A 85 7.91 -8.18 -24.81
CA LYS A 85 8.50 -9.37 -24.16
C LYS A 85 8.04 -9.58 -22.71
N GLY A 86 7.43 -8.57 -22.10
CA GLY A 86 7.06 -8.59 -20.69
C GLY A 86 6.73 -7.20 -20.15
N TYR A 87 6.34 -7.16 -18.89
CA TYR A 87 6.10 -5.92 -18.13
C TYR A 87 7.38 -5.48 -17.42
N PHE A 88 8.45 -5.26 -18.20
CA PHE A 88 9.74 -4.90 -17.63
C PHE A 88 9.87 -3.39 -17.41
N VAL A 89 10.50 -3.02 -16.28
CA VAL A 89 10.95 -1.66 -15.97
C VAL A 89 12.37 -1.69 -15.42
N VAL A 90 13.11 -0.61 -15.57
CA VAL A 90 14.38 -0.39 -14.88
C VAL A 90 14.08 0.41 -13.61
N GLY A 91 14.43 -0.12 -12.45
CA GLY A 91 14.18 0.53 -11.17
C GLY A 91 14.58 -0.34 -9.97
N HIS A 92 14.27 0.17 -8.78
CA HIS A 92 14.53 -0.50 -7.50
C HIS A 92 13.29 -1.28 -7.08
N ASP A 93 13.37 -2.59 -7.07
CA ASP A 93 12.27 -3.49 -6.71
C ASP A 93 11.71 -3.19 -5.31
N LEU A 94 12.58 -2.95 -4.31
CA LEU A 94 12.18 -2.57 -2.95
C LEU A 94 11.32 -1.30 -2.94
N ARG A 95 11.64 -0.30 -3.75
CA ARG A 95 10.90 0.98 -3.81
C ARG A 95 9.58 0.84 -4.55
N ILE A 96 9.59 0.11 -5.66
CA ILE A 96 8.35 -0.23 -6.38
C ILE A 96 7.41 -0.99 -5.44
N GLY A 97 7.93 -1.95 -4.68
CA GLY A 97 7.19 -2.70 -3.67
C GLY A 97 6.62 -1.82 -2.57
N GLN A 98 7.40 -0.87 -2.06
CA GLN A 98 6.96 0.07 -1.04
C GLN A 98 5.78 0.93 -1.53
N VAL A 99 5.87 1.48 -2.75
CA VAL A 99 4.77 2.27 -3.33
C VAL A 99 3.50 1.43 -3.46
N ILE A 100 3.59 0.23 -4.04
CA ILE A 100 2.42 -0.65 -4.25
C ILE A 100 1.82 -1.08 -2.90
N THR A 101 2.66 -1.44 -1.92
CA THR A 101 2.22 -1.83 -0.58
C THR A 101 1.49 -0.68 0.11
N ASN A 102 2.00 0.55 -0.01
CA ASN A 102 1.34 1.73 0.56
C ASN A 102 -0.04 1.96 -0.05
N LEU A 103 -0.18 1.82 -1.37
CA LEU A 103 -1.47 1.93 -2.04
C LEU A 103 -2.46 0.86 -1.59
N ILE A 104 -2.01 -0.40 -1.45
CA ILE A 104 -2.85 -1.51 -0.99
C ILE A 104 -3.28 -1.30 0.47
N GLU A 105 -2.37 -0.89 1.35
CA GLU A 105 -2.71 -0.63 2.76
C GLU A 105 -3.64 0.57 2.92
N ASN A 106 -3.49 1.60 2.08
CA ASN A 106 -4.44 2.70 2.01
C ASN A 106 -5.83 2.17 1.60
N ALA A 107 -5.94 1.45 0.49
CA ALA A 107 -7.19 0.84 0.05
C ALA A 107 -7.84 -0.04 1.14
N ARG A 108 -7.06 -0.93 1.78
CA ARG A 108 -7.54 -1.78 2.89
C ARG A 108 -8.12 -1.00 4.07
N SER A 109 -7.63 0.23 4.30
CA SER A 109 -8.08 1.08 5.40
C SER A 109 -9.44 1.72 5.13
N PHE A 110 -9.82 1.91 3.85
CA PHE A 110 -11.02 2.64 3.44
C PHE A 110 -12.14 1.76 2.86
N VAL A 111 -11.86 0.54 2.40
CA VAL A 111 -12.91 -0.40 1.96
C VAL A 111 -13.90 -0.71 3.08
N PRO A 112 -15.17 -1.07 2.80
CA PRO A 112 -16.14 -1.48 3.82
C PRO A 112 -15.76 -2.78 4.56
N ASP A 113 -16.28 -2.97 5.79
CA ASP A 113 -16.06 -4.20 6.59
C ASP A 113 -16.65 -5.44 5.92
N GLU A 114 -17.83 -5.29 5.34
CA GLU A 114 -18.50 -6.32 4.56
C GLU A 114 -18.27 -6.05 3.07
N HIS A 115 -17.90 -7.09 2.32
CA HIS A 115 -17.67 -7.00 0.87
C HIS A 115 -16.59 -5.99 0.45
N GLY A 116 -15.60 -5.73 1.32
CA GLY A 116 -14.43 -4.93 0.96
C GLY A 116 -13.67 -5.58 -0.20
N HIS A 117 -13.41 -4.82 -1.25
CA HIS A 117 -12.81 -5.30 -2.49
C HIS A 117 -11.72 -4.35 -2.98
N ILE A 118 -10.60 -4.93 -3.39
CA ILE A 118 -9.47 -4.23 -3.99
C ILE A 118 -9.12 -4.94 -5.31
N ALA A 119 -9.22 -4.20 -6.41
CA ALA A 119 -8.80 -4.64 -7.73
C ALA A 119 -7.42 -4.05 -8.07
N ILE A 120 -6.45 -4.93 -8.27
CA ILE A 120 -5.13 -4.55 -8.76
C ILE A 120 -5.05 -4.95 -10.23
N SER A 121 -4.66 -4.02 -11.09
CA SER A 121 -4.47 -4.32 -12.51
C SER A 121 -3.10 -3.89 -13.04
N LEU A 122 -2.56 -4.71 -13.94
CA LEU A 122 -1.33 -4.44 -14.67
C LEU A 122 -1.62 -4.42 -16.16
N ALA A 123 -1.38 -3.29 -16.80
CA ALA A 123 -1.58 -3.11 -18.24
C ALA A 123 -0.39 -2.39 -18.87
N ARG A 124 -0.31 -2.43 -20.20
CA ARG A 124 0.69 -1.69 -20.98
C ARG A 124 0.00 -0.65 -21.84
N ALA A 125 0.43 0.60 -21.74
CA ALA A 125 -0.01 1.70 -22.59
C ALA A 125 1.21 2.32 -23.28
N GLY A 126 1.45 1.93 -24.53
CA GLY A 126 2.63 2.34 -25.29
C GLY A 126 3.93 1.90 -24.62
N LYS A 127 4.73 2.88 -24.17
CA LYS A 127 6.01 2.65 -23.47
C LYS A 127 5.89 2.47 -21.96
N PHE A 128 4.71 2.69 -21.39
CA PHE A 128 4.49 2.64 -19.96
C PHE A 128 3.80 1.34 -19.56
N ASN A 129 4.21 0.80 -18.40
CA ASN A 129 3.41 -0.17 -17.67
C ASN A 129 2.55 0.63 -16.67
N ILE A 130 1.25 0.37 -16.64
CA ILE A 130 0.29 1.01 -15.76
C ILE A 130 -0.12 -0.02 -14.72
N ILE A 131 0.09 0.34 -13.45
CA ILE A 131 -0.42 -0.40 -12.31
C ILE A 131 -1.56 0.44 -11.73
N THR A 132 -2.73 -0.18 -11.61
CA THR A 132 -3.89 0.46 -10.98
C THR A 132 -4.24 -0.30 -9.72
N VAL A 133 -4.47 0.42 -8.62
CA VAL A 133 -5.05 -0.11 -7.39
C VAL A 133 -6.38 0.61 -7.21
N ASP A 134 -7.47 -0.13 -7.35
CA ASP A 134 -8.85 0.36 -7.27
C ASP A 134 -9.54 -0.30 -6.08
N ASP A 135 -10.32 0.47 -5.33
CA ASP A 135 -11.00 0.00 -4.13
C ASP A 135 -12.45 0.47 -4.09
N ASN A 136 -13.31 -0.29 -3.41
CA ASN A 136 -14.73 0.04 -3.26
C ASN A 136 -15.05 0.87 -2.01
N GLY A 137 -14.06 1.62 -1.50
CA GLY A 137 -14.24 2.54 -0.39
C GLY A 137 -15.08 3.78 -0.74
N PRO A 138 -15.27 4.70 0.22
CA PRO A 138 -16.11 5.89 0.05
C PRO A 138 -15.52 6.93 -0.91
N GLY A 139 -14.30 6.71 -1.42
CA GLY A 139 -13.54 7.67 -2.21
C GLY A 139 -13.02 8.84 -1.37
N ILE A 140 -12.38 9.79 -2.06
CA ILE A 140 -11.78 10.98 -1.45
C ILE A 140 -12.70 12.17 -1.69
N ARG A 141 -13.06 12.90 -0.64
CA ARG A 141 -13.85 14.15 -0.76
C ARG A 141 -13.08 15.14 -1.63
N ALA A 142 -13.76 15.85 -2.54
CA ALA A 142 -13.13 16.75 -3.51
C ALA A 142 -12.19 17.78 -2.86
N GLU A 143 -12.60 18.35 -1.74
CA GLU A 143 -11.85 19.31 -0.90
C GLU A 143 -10.56 18.74 -0.27
N ASN A 144 -10.38 17.43 -0.29
CA ASN A 144 -9.22 16.75 0.26
C ASN A 144 -8.23 16.28 -0.83
N ILE A 145 -8.63 16.25 -2.10
CA ILE A 145 -7.83 15.68 -3.21
C ILE A 145 -6.43 16.31 -3.29
N ASP A 146 -6.33 17.63 -3.16
CA ASP A 146 -5.04 18.34 -3.25
C ASP A 146 -4.17 18.13 -2.01
N ARG A 147 -4.75 17.68 -0.90
CA ARG A 147 -4.10 17.58 0.40
C ARG A 147 -3.63 16.18 0.78
N ILE A 148 -4.12 15.14 0.09
CA ILE A 148 -3.77 13.73 0.41
C ILE A 148 -2.27 13.41 0.27
N PHE A 149 -1.51 14.26 -0.43
CA PHE A 149 -0.07 14.14 -0.59
C PHE A 149 0.73 15.06 0.37
N GLU A 150 0.06 15.88 1.18
CA GLU A 150 0.71 16.69 2.22
C GLU A 150 1.25 15.78 3.32
N ARG A 151 2.45 16.09 3.82
CA ARG A 151 3.01 15.39 4.97
C ARG A 151 2.08 15.56 6.19
N PHE A 152 1.89 14.49 6.95
CA PHE A 152 1.06 14.45 8.17
C PHE A 152 -0.46 14.58 7.93
N TYR A 153 -0.92 14.49 6.69
CA TYR A 153 -2.33 14.38 6.37
C TYR A 153 -2.83 12.96 6.69
N THR A 154 -3.91 12.84 7.48
CA THR A 154 -4.54 11.56 7.87
C THR A 154 -6.05 11.67 7.96
#